data_AF-D5SIJ2-F1
#
_entry.id   AF-D5SIJ2-F1
#
_cell.length_a   1.000
_cell.length_b   1.000
_cell.length_c   1.000
_cell.angle_alpha   90.00
_cell.angle_beta   90.00
_cell.angle_gamma   90.00
#
_symmetry.space_group_name_H-M   'P 1'
#
loop_
_entity.id
_entity.type
_entity.pdbx_description
1 polymer ?
#
loop_
_entity_poly.entity_id
_entity_poly.type
_entity_poly.pdbx_seq_one_letter_code
_entity_poly.pdbx_strand_id
1 'polypeptide(L)'
;MENGDLMTLTFTLAEAQGLAEQTRAHHHEHFQGVVADGPDRVRFVFGPFTGQETPPYQPFPVHSDESLSPAARALLMEEYRQAERLWRTAQYVRLLKQATSGAAAAWAAYTAARAEMDVRFTALDTTPDGAWRSAVHRLVTAQETVRAAARAWDKIAARIATVHDHRQKSAGISRDEAYTRAGLDPVGSGWLIGNAADYRTPWREDTPLLGQAAEAIDTQRTRLRTVTTLCGSTGAVGQSS
;
A
#
# COMPACT_ATOMS: atom_id res chain seq x y z
N MET A 1 19.69 15.53 -0.29
CA MET A 1 18.48 16.30 -0.63
C MET A 1 18.36 17.34 0.45
N GLU A 2 18.83 18.55 0.15
CA GLU A 2 18.63 19.70 1.03
C GLU A 2 17.13 19.85 1.26
N ASN A 3 16.72 19.94 2.53
CA ASN A 3 15.43 20.51 2.88
C ASN A 3 15.44 21.91 2.26
N GLY A 4 14.79 22.06 1.10
CA GLY A 4 14.59 23.36 0.49
C GLY A 4 13.97 24.23 1.57
N ASP A 5 14.76 25.20 2.02
CA ASP A 5 14.44 26.11 3.09
C ASP A 5 13.07 26.71 2.76
N LEU A 6 12.02 26.19 3.41
CA LEU A 6 10.68 26.71 3.26
C LEU A 6 10.81 28.14 3.76
N MET A 7 10.85 29.11 2.83
CA MET A 7 10.74 30.52 3.17
C MET A 7 9.52 30.64 4.07
N THR A 8 9.79 30.70 5.38
CA THR A 8 8.76 30.77 6.38
C THR A 8 8.36 32.22 6.35
N LEU A 9 7.35 32.53 5.53
CA LEU A 9 6.78 33.85 5.49
C LEU A 9 6.17 34.10 6.87
N THR A 10 6.85 34.91 7.67
CA THR A 10 6.37 35.35 8.97
C THR A 10 5.44 36.52 8.74
N PHE A 11 4.16 36.28 8.96
CA PHE A 11 3.13 37.31 9.03
C PHE A 11 2.54 37.28 10.44
N THR A 12 2.25 38.44 10.98
CA THR A 12 1.29 38.51 12.07
C THR A 12 -0.08 38.06 11.56
N LEU A 13 -0.95 37.59 12.46
CA LEU A 13 -2.31 37.20 12.07
C LEU A 13 -3.07 38.34 11.38
N ALA A 14 -2.92 39.58 11.89
CA ALA A 14 -3.58 40.75 11.34
C ALA A 14 -3.11 41.07 9.90
N GLU A 15 -1.81 40.98 9.65
CA GLU A 15 -1.25 41.15 8.30
C GLU A 15 -1.78 40.06 7.36
N ALA A 16 -1.75 38.79 7.79
CA ALA A 16 -2.23 37.69 6.96
C ALA A 16 -3.72 37.80 6.63
N GLN A 17 -4.55 38.27 7.56
CA GLN A 17 -5.97 38.53 7.34
C GLN A 17 -6.19 39.69 6.35
N GLY A 18 -5.42 40.78 6.48
CA GLY A 18 -5.48 41.91 5.54
C GLY A 18 -5.04 41.52 4.13
N LEU A 19 -4.00 40.68 4.01
CA LEU A 19 -3.54 40.14 2.74
C LEU A 19 -4.56 39.15 2.14
N ALA A 20 -5.17 38.29 2.96
CA ALA A 20 -6.24 37.39 2.50
C ALA A 20 -7.42 38.18 1.94
N GLU A 21 -7.81 39.27 2.59
CA GLU A 21 -8.85 40.17 2.10
C GLU A 21 -8.48 40.79 0.72
N GLN A 22 -7.23 41.24 0.55
CA GLN A 22 -6.73 41.72 -0.74
C GLN A 22 -6.82 40.65 -1.85
N THR A 23 -6.64 39.38 -1.49
CA THR A 23 -6.58 38.26 -2.43
C THR A 23 -7.90 37.52 -2.61
N ARG A 24 -9.02 38.05 -2.11
CA ARG A 24 -10.31 37.35 -2.05
C ARG A 24 -10.72 36.66 -3.35
N ALA A 25 -10.49 37.30 -4.50
CA ALA A 25 -10.88 36.80 -5.81
C ALA A 25 -10.03 35.61 -6.32
N HIS A 26 -8.91 35.33 -5.65
CA HIS A 26 -7.88 34.38 -6.10
C HIS A 26 -7.68 33.19 -5.16
N HIS A 27 -8.46 33.09 -4.08
CA HIS A 27 -8.35 31.97 -3.14
C HIS A 27 -8.76 30.64 -3.76
N HIS A 28 -8.18 29.56 -3.24
CA HIS A 28 -8.62 28.21 -3.57
C HIS A 28 -10.08 28.00 -3.16
N GLU A 29 -10.86 27.20 -3.89
CA GLU A 29 -12.29 26.97 -3.59
C GLU A 29 -12.56 26.39 -2.19
N HIS A 30 -11.59 25.64 -1.67
CA HIS A 30 -11.62 25.07 -0.32
C HIS A 30 -11.10 26.02 0.75
N PHE A 31 -10.56 27.18 0.43
CA PHE A 31 -10.02 28.11 1.42
C PHE A 31 -11.13 28.65 2.34
N GLN A 32 -10.90 28.58 3.64
CA GLN A 32 -11.86 29.02 4.67
C GLN A 32 -11.33 30.19 5.52
N GLY A 33 -10.04 30.48 5.47
CA GLY A 33 -9.44 31.58 6.20
C GLY A 33 -8.04 31.28 6.73
N VAL A 34 -7.53 32.21 7.52
CA VAL A 34 -6.21 32.14 8.16
C VAL A 34 -6.38 32.19 9.67
N VAL A 35 -5.65 31.33 10.39
CA VAL A 35 -5.62 31.30 11.87
C VAL A 35 -4.20 31.38 12.40
N ALA A 36 -4.04 31.81 13.64
CA ALA A 36 -2.72 31.80 14.30
C ALA A 36 -2.24 30.37 14.58
N ASP A 37 -0.93 30.14 14.41
CA ASP A 37 -0.21 28.88 14.65
C ASP A 37 1.11 29.13 15.44
N GLY A 38 1.04 30.08 16.37
CA GLY A 38 2.16 30.57 17.19
C GLY A 38 2.27 32.10 17.16
N PRO A 39 3.27 32.66 17.87
CA PRO A 39 3.43 34.11 18.02
C PRO A 39 3.52 34.89 16.69
N ASP A 40 4.21 34.34 15.69
CA ASP A 40 4.46 34.97 14.39
C ASP A 40 4.23 33.99 13.23
N ARG A 41 3.31 33.05 13.42
CA ARG A 41 2.98 32.02 12.43
C ARG A 41 1.50 31.97 12.19
N VAL A 42 1.16 31.77 10.93
CA VAL A 42 -0.22 31.59 10.49
C VAL A 42 -0.36 30.25 9.77
N ARG A 43 -1.54 29.67 9.88
CA ARG A 43 -1.93 28.46 9.16
C ARG A 43 -3.18 28.75 8.34
N PHE A 44 -3.19 28.28 7.11
CA PHE A 44 -4.38 28.34 6.26
C PHE A 44 -5.35 27.24 6.67
N VAL A 45 -6.64 27.58 6.71
CA VAL A 45 -7.73 26.65 6.99
C VAL A 45 -8.41 26.34 5.67
N PHE A 46 -8.60 25.05 5.40
CA PHE A 46 -9.29 24.57 4.22
C PHE A 46 -10.43 23.65 4.61
N GLY A 47 -11.48 23.63 3.78
CA GLY A 47 -12.43 22.54 3.73
C GLY A 47 -11.74 21.22 3.33
N PRO A 48 -12.45 20.09 3.47
CA PRO A 48 -11.89 18.78 3.17
C PRO A 48 -11.65 18.62 1.66
N PHE A 49 -10.46 18.13 1.30
CA PHE A 49 -10.15 17.65 -0.05
C PHE A 49 -10.53 16.18 -0.19
N THR A 50 -11.10 15.78 -1.32
CA THR A 50 -11.40 14.37 -1.63
C THR A 50 -10.28 13.68 -2.42
N GLY A 51 -9.40 14.46 -3.06
CA GLY A 51 -8.36 13.95 -3.96
C GLY A 51 -8.90 13.44 -5.29
N GLN A 52 -10.15 13.81 -5.62
CA GLN A 52 -10.76 13.66 -6.95
C GLN A 52 -10.80 14.97 -7.72
N GLU A 53 -10.71 16.10 -7.01
CA GLU A 53 -10.67 17.43 -7.60
C GLU A 53 -9.42 17.59 -8.48
N THR A 54 -9.44 18.59 -9.35
CA THR A 54 -8.25 19.05 -10.07
C THR A 54 -7.16 19.41 -9.07
N PRO A 55 -5.89 19.05 -9.30
CA PRO A 55 -4.81 19.45 -8.41
C PRO A 55 -4.78 20.98 -8.22
N PRO A 56 -4.65 21.47 -6.98
CA PRO A 56 -4.54 22.91 -6.72
C PRO A 56 -3.30 23.49 -7.40
N TYR A 57 -3.51 24.30 -8.43
CA TYR A 57 -2.47 25.10 -9.07
C TYR A 57 -2.79 26.57 -8.92
N GLN A 58 -1.79 27.36 -8.56
CA GLN A 58 -1.94 28.81 -8.50
C GLN A 58 -2.34 29.32 -9.90
N PRO A 59 -3.45 30.08 -10.03
CA PRO A 59 -3.88 30.60 -11.31
C PRO A 59 -2.81 31.51 -11.90
N PHE A 60 -2.43 31.26 -13.16
CA PHE A 60 -1.45 32.08 -13.87
C PHE A 60 -1.74 33.61 -13.83
N PRO A 61 -3.01 34.08 -13.93
CA PRO A 61 -3.32 35.50 -13.87
C PRO A 61 -2.86 36.22 -12.59
N VAL A 62 -2.64 35.50 -11.48
CA VAL A 62 -2.15 36.08 -10.21
C VAL A 62 -0.77 36.74 -10.37
N HIS A 63 0.06 36.22 -11.28
CA HIS A 63 1.39 36.78 -11.53
C HIS A 63 1.34 38.12 -12.28
N SER A 64 0.30 38.34 -13.09
CA SER A 64 0.09 39.55 -13.88
C SER A 64 -0.84 40.57 -13.23
N ASP A 65 -1.50 40.23 -12.13
CA ASP A 65 -2.44 41.13 -11.45
C ASP A 65 -1.67 42.22 -10.67
N GLU A 66 -1.56 43.41 -11.25
CA GLU A 66 -0.86 44.57 -10.66
C GLU A 66 -1.51 45.09 -9.38
N SER A 67 -2.78 44.76 -9.11
CA SER A 67 -3.47 45.18 -7.88
C SER A 67 -2.97 44.43 -6.63
N LEU A 68 -2.26 43.32 -6.82
CA LEU A 68 -1.71 42.52 -5.74
C LEU A 68 -0.33 43.02 -5.32
N SER A 69 -0.15 43.22 -4.02
CA SER A 69 1.18 43.47 -3.45
C SER A 69 2.08 42.23 -3.60
N PRO A 70 3.43 42.37 -3.60
CA PRO A 70 4.33 41.22 -3.56
C PRO A 70 4.05 40.27 -2.39
N ALA A 71 3.69 40.81 -1.22
CA ALA A 71 3.32 40.03 -0.03
C ALA A 71 2.02 39.23 -0.25
N ALA A 72 1.01 39.82 -0.88
CA ALA A 72 -0.23 39.12 -1.23
C ALA A 72 0.00 37.96 -2.22
N ARG A 73 0.84 38.17 -3.24
CA ARG A 73 1.22 37.09 -4.17
C ARG A 73 1.97 35.96 -3.46
N ALA A 74 2.86 36.32 -2.52
CA ALA A 74 3.60 35.35 -1.72
C ALA A 74 2.67 34.55 -0.79
N LEU A 75 1.68 35.21 -0.17
CA LEU A 75 0.65 34.56 0.64
C LEU A 75 -0.15 33.55 -0.20
N LEU A 76 -0.66 33.95 -1.37
CA LEU A 76 -1.38 33.04 -2.29
C LEU A 76 -0.52 31.86 -2.72
N MET A 77 0.75 32.09 -3.03
CA MET A 77 1.65 31.01 -3.41
C MET A 77 1.80 29.97 -2.28
N GLU A 78 1.88 30.41 -1.01
CA GLU A 78 1.94 29.48 0.12
C GLU A 78 0.59 28.81 0.40
N GLU A 79 -0.52 29.52 0.25
CA GLU A 79 -1.87 28.94 0.32
C GLU A 79 -2.01 27.79 -0.67
N TYR A 80 -1.69 28.00 -1.96
CA TYR A 80 -1.81 26.98 -2.99
C TYR A 80 -0.85 25.80 -2.77
N ARG A 81 0.37 26.05 -2.26
CA ARG A 81 1.28 24.98 -1.86
C ARG A 81 0.70 24.13 -0.72
N GLN A 82 0.05 24.75 0.27
CA GLN A 82 -0.63 24.03 1.35
C GLN A 82 -1.84 23.26 0.84
N ALA A 83 -2.68 23.87 0.01
CA ALA A 83 -3.80 23.23 -0.65
C ALA A 83 -3.34 21.99 -1.44
N GLU A 84 -2.27 22.12 -2.24
CA GLU A 84 -1.72 21.00 -3.01
C GLU A 84 -1.23 19.86 -2.11
N ARG A 85 -0.53 20.16 -1.00
CA ARG A 85 -0.11 19.13 -0.03
C ARG A 85 -1.30 18.38 0.57
N LEU A 86 -2.35 19.10 0.97
CA LEU A 86 -3.57 18.51 1.52
C LEU A 86 -4.31 17.66 0.47
N TRP A 87 -4.42 18.16 -0.76
CA TRP A 87 -5.00 17.43 -1.89
C TRP A 87 -4.22 16.15 -2.22
N ARG A 88 -2.88 16.21 -2.28
CA ARG A 88 -2.03 15.02 -2.53
C ARG A 88 -2.20 13.98 -1.43
N THR A 89 -2.33 14.42 -0.18
CA THR A 89 -2.63 13.55 0.95
C THR A 89 -3.99 12.88 0.82
N ALA A 90 -5.04 13.64 0.51
CA ALA A 90 -6.38 13.09 0.27
C ALA A 90 -6.41 12.10 -0.90
N GLN A 91 -5.73 12.44 -2.01
CA GLN A 91 -5.59 11.57 -3.17
C GLN A 91 -4.87 10.28 -2.82
N TYR A 92 -3.79 10.35 -2.04
CA TYR A 92 -3.06 9.17 -1.59
C TYR A 92 -3.95 8.24 -0.76
N VAL A 93 -4.64 8.77 0.25
CA VAL A 93 -5.57 8.01 1.09
C VAL A 93 -6.70 7.38 0.23
N ARG A 94 -7.25 8.13 -0.72
CA ARG A 94 -8.28 7.62 -1.64
C ARG A 94 -7.77 6.47 -2.49
N LEU A 95 -6.62 6.63 -3.14
CA LEU A 95 -6.01 5.60 -3.97
C LEU A 95 -5.66 4.36 -3.16
N LEU A 96 -5.22 4.55 -1.91
CA LEU A 96 -4.92 3.45 -1.00
C LEU A 96 -6.20 2.67 -0.66
N LYS A 97 -7.30 3.35 -0.28
CA LYS A 97 -8.61 2.70 -0.06
C LYS A 97 -9.07 1.89 -1.27
N GLN A 98 -8.90 2.43 -2.48
CA GLN A 98 -9.22 1.74 -3.73
C GLN A 98 -8.32 0.51 -3.94
N ALA A 99 -7.00 0.65 -3.74
CA ALA A 99 -6.04 -0.44 -3.90
C ALA A 99 -6.27 -1.58 -2.89
N THR A 100 -6.76 -1.28 -1.69
CA THR A 100 -7.12 -2.27 -0.67
C THR A 100 -8.48 -2.93 -0.86
N SER A 101 -9.23 -2.58 -1.91
CA SER A 101 -10.50 -3.24 -2.19
C SER A 101 -10.30 -4.75 -2.37
N GLY A 102 -11.00 -5.54 -1.55
CA GLY A 102 -10.91 -7.00 -1.51
C GLY A 102 -9.71 -7.58 -0.73
N ALA A 103 -8.86 -6.74 -0.12
CA ALA A 103 -7.66 -7.19 0.58
C ALA A 103 -7.98 -8.17 1.73
N ALA A 104 -8.90 -7.79 2.63
CA ALA A 104 -9.27 -8.63 3.77
C ALA A 104 -9.77 -10.02 3.34
N ALA A 105 -10.61 -10.08 2.31
CA ALA A 105 -11.13 -11.33 1.77
C ALA A 105 -10.03 -12.19 1.12
N ALA A 106 -9.15 -11.59 0.33
CA ALA A 106 -8.02 -12.30 -0.29
C ALA A 106 -7.03 -12.84 0.76
N TRP A 107 -6.75 -12.06 1.81
CA TRP A 107 -5.91 -12.50 2.92
C TRP A 107 -6.55 -13.65 3.71
N ALA A 108 -7.84 -13.55 4.02
CA ALA A 108 -8.59 -14.62 4.67
C ALA A 108 -8.60 -15.91 3.82
N ALA A 109 -8.75 -15.80 2.50
CA ALA A 109 -8.69 -16.95 1.60
C ALA A 109 -7.30 -17.61 1.60
N TYR A 110 -6.23 -16.80 1.57
CA TYR A 110 -4.86 -17.32 1.65
C TYR A 110 -4.60 -18.03 2.99
N THR A 111 -4.92 -17.39 4.11
CA THR A 111 -4.70 -17.95 5.45
C THR A 111 -5.48 -19.25 5.65
N ALA A 112 -6.73 -19.32 5.21
CA ALA A 112 -7.54 -20.54 5.24
C ALA A 112 -6.94 -21.65 4.35
N ALA A 113 -6.56 -21.33 3.10
CA ALA A 113 -5.91 -22.29 2.22
C ALA A 113 -4.60 -22.82 2.81
N ARG A 114 -3.80 -21.93 3.43
CA ARG A 114 -2.52 -22.29 4.05
C ARG A 114 -2.72 -23.26 5.20
N ALA A 115 -3.68 -22.98 6.08
CA ALA A 115 -4.03 -23.86 7.18
C ALA A 115 -4.54 -25.23 6.70
N GLU A 116 -5.40 -25.26 5.68
CA GLU A 116 -5.88 -26.52 5.09
C GLU A 116 -4.74 -27.35 4.50
N MET A 117 -3.81 -26.72 3.78
CA MET A 117 -2.62 -27.40 3.25
C MET A 117 -1.77 -28.02 4.37
N ASP A 118 -1.59 -27.33 5.49
CA ASP A 118 -0.87 -27.85 6.65
C ASP A 118 -1.62 -29.02 7.30
N VAL A 119 -2.93 -28.91 7.50
CA VAL A 119 -3.76 -30.00 8.03
C VAL A 119 -3.65 -31.25 7.16
N ARG A 120 -3.75 -31.11 5.83
CA ARG A 120 -3.62 -32.23 4.89
C ARG A 120 -2.23 -32.85 4.92
N PHE A 121 -1.20 -32.04 5.09
CA PHE A 121 0.17 -32.53 5.20
C PHE A 121 0.38 -33.33 6.48
N THR A 122 -0.05 -32.80 7.63
CA THR A 122 0.04 -33.50 8.93
C THR A 122 -0.77 -34.80 8.93
N ALA A 123 -1.94 -34.83 8.30
CA ALA A 123 -2.77 -36.04 8.23
C ALA A 123 -2.10 -37.22 7.50
N LEU A 124 -1.04 -36.98 6.71
CA LEU A 124 -0.27 -38.06 6.09
C LEU A 124 0.41 -38.93 7.14
N ASP A 125 0.88 -38.38 8.25
CA ASP A 125 1.60 -39.15 9.28
C ASP A 125 0.77 -40.31 9.88
N THR A 126 -0.56 -40.25 9.77
CA THR A 126 -1.49 -41.29 10.27
C THR A 126 -2.36 -41.90 9.17
N THR A 127 -2.06 -41.66 7.89
CA THR A 127 -2.86 -42.18 6.77
C THR A 127 -2.54 -43.66 6.52
N PRO A 128 -3.53 -44.57 6.51
CA PRO A 128 -3.30 -45.98 6.16
C PRO A 128 -2.80 -46.14 4.72
N ASP A 129 -1.95 -47.13 4.47
CA ASP A 129 -1.31 -47.38 3.15
C ASP A 129 -2.32 -47.42 1.99
N GLY A 130 -3.46 -48.07 2.16
CA GLY A 130 -4.52 -48.17 1.15
C GLY A 130 -5.15 -46.83 0.75
N ALA A 131 -5.02 -45.79 1.58
CA ALA A 131 -5.56 -44.45 1.35
C ALA A 131 -4.48 -43.42 0.99
N TRP A 132 -3.20 -43.80 1.02
CA TRP A 132 -2.07 -42.87 0.87
C TRP A 132 -2.12 -42.03 -0.41
N ARG A 133 -2.33 -42.68 -1.57
CA ARG A 133 -2.40 -41.99 -2.88
C ARG A 133 -3.52 -40.94 -2.91
N SER A 134 -4.68 -41.28 -2.34
CA SER A 134 -5.82 -40.35 -2.25
C SER A 134 -5.51 -39.17 -1.33
N ALA A 135 -4.81 -39.39 -0.22
CA ALA A 135 -4.39 -38.33 0.69
C ALA A 135 -3.35 -37.39 0.06
N VAL A 136 -2.35 -37.95 -0.64
CA VAL A 136 -1.37 -37.16 -1.40
C VAL A 136 -2.05 -36.34 -2.49
N HIS A 137 -3.00 -36.91 -3.22
CA HIS A 137 -3.77 -36.15 -4.22
C HIS A 137 -4.49 -34.94 -3.58
N ARG A 138 -5.17 -35.13 -2.44
CA ARG A 138 -5.81 -34.02 -1.72
C ARG A 138 -4.82 -32.96 -1.25
N LEU A 139 -3.63 -33.36 -0.79
CA LEU A 139 -2.57 -32.42 -0.44
C LEU A 139 -2.16 -31.60 -1.66
N VAL A 140 -1.91 -32.22 -2.81
CA VAL A 140 -1.55 -31.50 -4.05
C VAL A 140 -2.65 -30.50 -4.43
N THR A 141 -3.93 -30.89 -4.34
CA THR A 141 -5.05 -29.95 -4.55
C THR A 141 -5.01 -28.77 -3.58
N ALA A 142 -4.72 -29.01 -2.30
CA ALA A 142 -4.57 -27.94 -1.30
C ALA A 142 -3.37 -27.02 -1.61
N GLN A 143 -2.24 -27.58 -2.06
CA GLN A 143 -1.06 -26.83 -2.49
C GLN A 143 -1.36 -25.88 -3.66
N GLU A 144 -2.10 -26.36 -4.67
CA GLU A 144 -2.53 -25.51 -5.79
C GLU A 144 -3.53 -24.44 -5.35
N THR A 145 -4.40 -24.75 -4.39
CA THR A 145 -5.32 -23.77 -3.79
C THR A 145 -4.55 -22.65 -3.07
N VAL A 146 -3.53 -22.99 -2.28
CA VAL A 146 -2.65 -22.01 -1.61
C VAL A 146 -1.93 -21.13 -2.63
N ARG A 147 -1.36 -21.73 -3.69
CA ARG A 147 -0.70 -20.97 -4.77
C ARG A 147 -1.64 -19.98 -5.44
N ALA A 148 -2.85 -20.42 -5.76
CA ALA A 148 -3.87 -19.56 -6.37
C ALA A 148 -4.26 -18.39 -5.43
N ALA A 149 -4.48 -18.68 -4.14
CA ALA A 149 -4.81 -17.66 -3.14
C ALA A 149 -3.65 -16.68 -2.91
N ALA A 150 -2.40 -17.15 -2.87
CA ALA A 150 -1.21 -16.32 -2.75
C ALA A 150 -1.06 -15.38 -3.97
N ARG A 151 -1.24 -15.90 -5.19
CA ARG A 151 -1.27 -15.08 -6.41
C ARG A 151 -2.37 -14.03 -6.38
N ALA A 152 -3.56 -14.37 -5.88
CA ALA A 152 -4.67 -13.43 -5.77
C ALA A 152 -4.33 -12.30 -4.78
N TRP A 153 -3.74 -12.63 -3.63
CA TRP A 153 -3.25 -11.64 -2.67
C TRP A 153 -2.16 -10.75 -3.26
N ASP A 154 -1.14 -11.32 -3.90
CA ASP A 154 -0.01 -10.56 -4.44
C ASP A 154 -0.45 -9.55 -5.51
N LYS A 155 -1.52 -9.82 -6.27
CA LYS A 155 -2.13 -8.81 -7.17
C LYS A 155 -2.67 -7.60 -6.39
N ILE A 156 -3.26 -7.81 -5.22
CA ILE A 156 -3.74 -6.72 -4.36
C ILE A 156 -2.55 -5.99 -3.72
N ALA A 157 -1.61 -6.74 -3.15
CA ALA A 157 -0.42 -6.20 -2.52
C ALA A 157 0.42 -5.37 -3.49
N ALA A 158 0.54 -5.79 -4.75
CA ALA A 158 1.18 -5.02 -5.82
C ALA A 158 0.53 -3.64 -6.01
N ARG A 159 -0.81 -3.57 -6.09
CA ARG A 159 -1.53 -2.29 -6.21
C ARG A 159 -1.27 -1.39 -5.02
N ILE A 160 -1.29 -1.94 -3.81
CA ILE A 160 -0.98 -1.19 -2.58
C ILE A 160 0.45 -0.65 -2.63
N ALA A 161 1.42 -1.52 -2.93
CA ALA A 161 2.84 -1.16 -3.02
C ALA A 161 3.10 -0.08 -4.08
N THR A 162 2.44 -0.16 -5.24
CA THR A 162 2.50 0.86 -6.29
C THR A 162 1.97 2.21 -5.82
N VAL A 163 0.87 2.25 -5.06
CA VAL A 163 0.35 3.50 -4.49
C VAL A 163 1.37 4.12 -3.53
N HIS A 164 1.99 3.32 -2.66
CA HIS A 164 3.06 3.80 -1.77
C HIS A 164 4.25 4.36 -2.55
N ASP A 165 4.76 3.63 -3.54
CA ASP A 165 5.93 4.01 -4.35
C ASP A 165 5.72 5.36 -5.07
N HIS A 166 4.52 5.58 -5.64
CA HIS A 166 4.22 6.81 -6.39
C HIS A 166 3.81 8.00 -5.51
N ARG A 167 3.19 7.78 -4.34
CA ARG A 167 2.52 8.86 -3.59
C ARG A 167 3.23 9.26 -2.31
N GLN A 168 4.01 8.38 -1.68
CA GLN A 168 4.63 8.65 -0.38
C GLN A 168 5.48 9.94 -0.39
N LYS A 169 6.33 10.12 -1.42
CA LYS A 169 7.21 11.30 -1.50
C LYS A 169 6.46 12.60 -1.77
N SER A 170 5.40 12.56 -2.59
CA SER A 170 4.70 13.76 -3.03
C SER A 170 3.65 14.25 -2.03
N ALA A 171 3.06 13.33 -1.25
CA ALA A 171 2.07 13.66 -0.22
C ALA A 171 2.69 14.15 1.10
N GLY A 172 3.97 13.84 1.37
CA GLY A 172 4.65 14.31 2.58
C GLY A 172 4.19 13.62 3.87
N ILE A 173 3.52 12.47 3.78
CA ILE A 173 3.10 11.65 4.92
C ILE A 173 3.75 10.25 4.85
N SER A 174 3.94 9.63 6.02
CA SER A 174 4.51 8.27 6.11
C SER A 174 3.52 7.21 5.60
N ARG A 175 4.00 5.97 5.40
CA ARG A 175 3.13 4.84 5.05
C ARG A 175 2.13 4.53 6.15
N ASP A 176 2.59 4.52 7.41
CA ASP A 176 1.75 4.22 8.58
C ASP A 176 0.67 5.28 8.80
N GLU A 177 1.01 6.55 8.57
CA GLU A 177 0.04 7.63 8.60
C GLU A 177 -1.00 7.49 7.49
N ALA A 178 -0.59 7.14 6.27
CA ALA A 178 -1.50 6.90 5.17
C ALA A 178 -2.46 5.73 5.44
N TYR A 179 -1.97 4.63 6.03
CA TYR A 179 -2.80 3.51 6.47
C TYR A 179 -3.80 3.92 7.55
N THR A 180 -3.34 4.64 8.57
CA THR A 180 -4.20 5.15 9.65
C THR A 180 -5.33 6.02 9.11
N ARG A 181 -5.01 6.99 8.23
CA ARG A 181 -6.01 7.85 7.58
C ARG A 181 -6.94 7.08 6.64
N ALA A 182 -6.49 5.97 6.08
CA ALA A 182 -7.30 5.08 5.26
C ALA A 182 -8.20 4.14 6.09
N GLY A 183 -8.02 4.07 7.41
CA GLY A 183 -8.73 3.12 8.28
C GLY A 183 -8.25 1.68 8.09
N LEU A 184 -6.96 1.50 7.81
CA LEU A 184 -6.35 0.21 7.53
C LEU A 184 -5.35 -0.16 8.62
N ASP A 185 -5.33 -1.43 9.02
CA ASP A 185 -4.34 -1.98 9.95
C ASP A 185 -3.64 -3.21 9.33
N PRO A 186 -2.69 -2.99 8.40
CA PRO A 186 -1.98 -4.09 7.75
C PRO A 186 -1.08 -4.86 8.73
N VAL A 187 -0.53 -4.19 9.75
CA VAL A 187 0.37 -4.80 10.74
C VAL A 187 -0.42 -5.75 11.65
N GLY A 188 -1.52 -5.27 12.25
CA GLY A 188 -2.38 -6.11 13.09
C GLY A 188 -3.08 -7.23 12.31
N SER A 189 -3.33 -7.02 11.01
CA SER A 189 -3.87 -8.06 10.12
C SER A 189 -2.83 -9.10 9.67
N GLY A 190 -1.54 -8.85 9.91
CA GLY A 190 -0.44 -9.70 9.44
C GLY A 190 -0.20 -9.65 7.92
N TRP A 191 -0.71 -8.63 7.23
CA TRP A 191 -0.63 -8.51 5.78
C TRP A 191 0.82 -8.43 5.30
N LEU A 192 1.19 -9.32 4.39
CA LEU A 192 2.51 -9.31 3.78
C LEU A 192 2.50 -8.51 2.48
N ILE A 193 3.10 -7.32 2.52
CA ILE A 193 3.18 -6.40 1.37
C ILE A 193 4.65 -6.05 1.14
N GLY A 194 5.18 -6.45 -0.02
CA GLY A 194 6.53 -6.09 -0.46
C GLY A 194 6.63 -4.66 -0.98
N ASN A 195 7.81 -4.29 -1.45
CA ASN A 195 8.02 -3.07 -2.20
C ASN A 195 7.46 -3.21 -3.62
N ALA A 196 7.16 -2.09 -4.29
CA ALA A 196 6.62 -2.13 -5.65
C ALA A 196 7.54 -2.88 -6.62
N ALA A 197 8.87 -2.80 -6.42
CA ALA A 197 9.86 -3.51 -7.23
C ALA A 197 9.72 -5.05 -7.16
N ASP A 198 9.29 -5.59 -6.01
CA ASP A 198 9.12 -7.04 -5.79
C ASP A 198 7.99 -7.61 -6.68
N TYR A 199 7.12 -6.75 -7.22
CA TYR A 199 6.00 -7.11 -8.09
C TYR A 199 6.22 -6.76 -9.57
N ARG A 200 7.36 -6.13 -9.94
CA ARG A 200 7.58 -5.63 -11.31
C ARG A 200 7.93 -6.73 -12.32
N THR A 201 8.30 -7.93 -11.88
CA THR A 201 8.71 -9.02 -12.77
C THR A 201 7.61 -10.08 -12.86
N PRO A 202 6.65 -9.94 -13.80
CA PRO A 202 5.48 -10.81 -13.88
C PRO A 202 5.80 -12.28 -14.22
N TRP A 203 7.00 -12.56 -14.72
CA TRP A 203 7.48 -13.92 -15.02
C TRP A 203 8.15 -14.61 -13.83
N ARG A 204 8.44 -13.90 -12.75
CA ARG A 204 8.98 -14.52 -11.54
C ARG A 204 7.83 -15.03 -10.70
N GLU A 205 7.94 -16.29 -10.28
CA GLU A 205 7.08 -16.86 -9.24
C GLU A 205 7.49 -16.38 -7.82
N ASP A 206 8.46 -15.45 -7.76
CA ASP A 206 9.07 -14.93 -6.54
C ASP A 206 8.35 -13.69 -5.98
N THR A 207 7.06 -13.48 -6.30
CA THR A 207 6.31 -12.43 -5.59
C THR A 207 6.23 -12.78 -4.11
N PRO A 208 6.22 -11.79 -3.20
CA PRO A 208 6.50 -12.04 -1.79
C PRO A 208 5.70 -13.18 -1.13
N LEU A 209 4.38 -13.25 -1.35
CA LEU A 209 3.57 -14.30 -0.74
C LEU A 209 3.59 -15.61 -1.54
N LEU A 210 3.63 -15.52 -2.88
CA LEU A 210 3.78 -16.70 -3.73
C LEU A 210 5.10 -17.43 -3.48
N GLY A 211 6.20 -16.70 -3.32
CA GLY A 211 7.51 -17.24 -2.99
C GLY A 211 7.49 -17.99 -1.65
N GLN A 212 6.90 -17.39 -0.61
CA GLN A 212 6.72 -18.08 0.67
C GLN A 212 5.84 -19.34 0.57
N ALA A 213 4.77 -19.29 -0.23
CA ALA A 213 3.93 -20.45 -0.50
C ALA A 213 4.69 -21.55 -1.24
N ALA A 214 5.51 -21.20 -2.23
CA ALA A 214 6.34 -22.13 -2.98
C ALA A 214 7.38 -22.81 -2.06
N GLU A 215 8.08 -22.04 -1.22
CA GLU A 215 9.04 -22.57 -0.25
C GLU A 215 8.40 -23.56 0.73
N ALA A 216 7.22 -23.22 1.27
CA ALA A 216 6.47 -24.12 2.14
C ALA A 216 6.09 -25.43 1.44
N ILE A 217 5.63 -25.35 0.18
CA ILE A 217 5.27 -26.51 -0.64
C ILE A 217 6.50 -27.38 -0.93
N ASP A 218 7.63 -26.77 -1.28
CA ASP A 218 8.87 -27.48 -1.59
C ASP A 218 9.47 -28.15 -0.34
N THR A 219 9.30 -27.54 0.83
CA THR A 219 9.63 -28.15 2.12
C THR A 219 8.81 -29.42 2.35
N GLN A 220 7.49 -29.36 2.18
CA GLN A 220 6.60 -30.52 2.30
C GLN A 220 6.98 -31.62 1.30
N ARG A 221 7.17 -31.27 0.02
CA ARG A 221 7.56 -32.21 -1.04
C ARG A 221 8.91 -32.86 -0.78
N THR A 222 9.87 -32.11 -0.25
CA THR A 222 11.18 -32.63 0.13
C THR A 222 11.05 -33.66 1.25
N ARG A 223 10.27 -33.37 2.30
CA ARG A 223 10.00 -34.36 3.36
C ARG A 223 9.34 -35.64 2.80
N LEU A 224 8.37 -35.54 1.90
CA LEU A 224 7.74 -36.71 1.28
C LEU A 224 8.72 -37.55 0.43
N ARG A 225 9.61 -36.89 -0.32
CA ARG A 225 10.68 -37.57 -1.06
C ARG A 225 11.62 -38.31 -0.10
N THR A 226 12.04 -37.66 0.99
CA THR A 226 12.89 -38.28 2.01
C THR A 226 12.22 -39.51 2.63
N VAL A 227 10.95 -39.42 3.02
CA VAL A 227 10.20 -40.56 3.57
C VAL A 227 10.12 -41.70 2.55
N THR A 228 9.80 -41.41 1.29
CA THR A 228 9.75 -42.42 0.22
C THR A 228 11.10 -43.13 0.04
N THR A 229 12.21 -42.39 0.06
CA THR A 229 13.56 -42.95 -0.04
C THR A 229 13.90 -43.85 1.15
N LEU A 230 13.53 -43.46 2.37
CA LEU A 230 13.79 -44.24 3.59
C LEU A 230 12.92 -45.49 3.73
N CYS A 231 11.66 -45.42 3.30
CA CYS A 231 10.71 -46.54 3.36
C CYS A 231 10.92 -47.57 2.23
N GLY A 232 11.89 -47.33 1.34
CA GLY A 232 12.29 -48.26 0.32
C GLY A 232 11.42 -48.16 -0.93
N SER A 233 12.02 -47.60 -1.98
CA SER A 233 11.85 -48.11 -3.33
C SER A 233 12.37 -49.56 -3.39
N THR A 234 11.70 -50.49 -2.70
CA THR A 234 11.86 -51.95 -2.83
C THR A 234 11.14 -52.40 -4.11
N GLY A 235 11.66 -51.93 -5.25
CA GLY A 235 11.12 -52.20 -6.57
C GLY A 235 12.22 -52.33 -7.62
N ALA A 236 13.34 -52.96 -7.28
CA ALA A 236 14.30 -53.52 -8.25
C ALA A 236 15.31 -54.42 -7.50
N VAL A 237 14.91 -55.65 -7.20
CA VAL A 237 15.86 -56.76 -7.08
C VAL A 237 15.51 -57.74 -8.19
N GLY A 238 16.55 -58.16 -8.90
CA GLY A 238 16.48 -58.73 -10.24
C GLY A 238 15.68 -60.01 -10.39
N GLN A 239 15.35 -60.28 -11.64
CA GLN A 239 15.52 -61.62 -12.20
C GLN A 239 16.36 -61.48 -13.47
N SER A 240 17.66 -61.65 -13.29
CA SER A 240 18.50 -62.21 -14.34
C SER A 240 18.12 -63.68 -14.48
N SER A 241 17.74 -64.09 -15.68
CA SER A 241 17.78 -65.48 -16.13
C SER A 241 18.27 -65.46 -17.56
#